data_AF-A0A257YC96-F1
#
_entry.id   AF-A0A257YC96-F1
#
_cell.length_a   1.000
_cell.length_b   1.000
_cell.length_c   1.000
_cell.angle_alpha   90.00
_cell.angle_beta   90.00
_cell.angle_gamma   90.00
#
_symmetry.space_group_name_H-M   'P 1'
#
loop_
_entity.id
_entity.type
_entity.pdbx_description
1 polymer ?
#
loop_
_entity_poly.entity_id
_entity_poly.type
_entity_poly.pdbx_seq_one_letter_code
_entity_poly.pdbx_strand_id
1 'polypeptide(L)'
;MTARLLLASALSSALLAVPSASSAQGRNLDTASPDGKVFAGELAAETAPAIFRLSLPARQGIELEALPVGSSDPQIKVFEGDSRTPLAENDDRPGTVAARVRLWSETAKSVRVEVSSSPSGPELAPGARFRLVVLPTDYRPVAPQAIAPGATLAGELEAGDERLFHFQGEAGQVWVFALAAPEPSPLDPVLDVFAGRTATGEVLGNDDDGGGDLDARLRFRVPRTGPYTLRATSAGNSGAYQLSATIQDAAAAPAPNPVLELDRAQAGTFSDEAPERLYRLSPAARARFAQGGSLTIRMTPAADSEVDPLVEAGFETPLGFSAAARDDDGGGALAARLVIDLTGVDAAWLERLRIRASSVGSDFGAYEITISQD
;
A
#
# COMPACT_ATOMS: atom_id res chain seq x y z
N MET A 1 56.87 -26.53 57.38
CA MET A 1 56.39 -25.25 57.92
C MET A 1 56.67 -24.22 56.83
N THR A 2 55.76 -23.41 56.29
CA THR A 2 54.41 -22.98 56.68
C THR A 2 53.86 -22.13 55.51
N ALA A 3 52.53 -22.12 55.36
CA ALA A 3 51.71 -21.13 54.66
C ALA A 3 51.80 -20.98 53.11
N ARG A 4 50.85 -21.64 52.41
CA ARG A 4 50.31 -21.17 51.13
C ARG A 4 49.44 -19.94 51.39
N LEU A 5 49.80 -18.80 50.81
CA LEU A 5 48.99 -17.57 50.82
C LEU A 5 48.08 -17.56 49.58
N LEU A 6 46.76 -17.58 49.81
CA LEU A 6 45.73 -17.30 48.81
C LEU A 6 45.77 -15.81 48.47
N LEU A 7 46.09 -15.44 47.22
CA LEU A 7 45.73 -14.12 46.68
C LEU A 7 44.37 -14.24 45.98
N ALA A 8 43.36 -13.64 46.61
CA ALA A 8 42.09 -13.34 45.97
C ALA A 8 42.28 -12.15 45.02
N SER A 9 42.10 -12.36 43.73
CA SER A 9 41.98 -11.29 42.74
C SER A 9 40.56 -10.71 42.80
N ALA A 10 40.43 -9.52 43.37
CA ALA A 10 39.22 -8.73 43.26
C ALA A 10 39.07 -8.20 41.83
N LEU A 11 38.14 -8.76 41.05
CA LEU A 11 37.64 -8.09 39.86
C LEU A 11 36.82 -6.86 40.32
N SER A 12 37.38 -5.67 40.12
CA SER A 12 36.58 -4.44 40.14
C SER A 12 35.63 -4.45 38.95
N SER A 13 34.35 -4.67 39.20
CA SER A 13 33.28 -4.37 38.26
C SER A 13 33.23 -2.86 38.07
N ALA A 14 33.86 -2.35 37.01
CA ALA A 14 33.59 -1.00 36.54
C ALA A 14 32.16 -0.98 35.98
N LEU A 15 31.21 -0.46 36.77
CA LEU A 15 29.92 -0.04 36.23
C LEU A 15 30.20 1.06 35.20
N LEU A 16 30.13 0.71 33.92
CA LEU A 16 29.97 1.71 32.85
C LEU A 16 28.62 2.39 33.10
N ALA A 17 28.66 3.63 33.59
CA ALA A 17 27.48 4.46 33.70
C ALA A 17 26.82 4.57 32.32
N VAL A 18 25.59 4.06 32.20
CA VAL A 18 24.77 4.27 31.01
C VAL A 18 24.33 5.72 31.04
N PRO A 19 24.65 6.55 30.02
CA PRO A 19 24.22 7.94 30.02
C PRO A 19 22.69 8.00 29.96
N SER A 20 22.11 8.89 30.78
CA SER A 20 20.66 9.08 30.92
C SER A 20 20.02 9.62 29.63
N ALA A 21 18.71 9.39 29.47
CA ALA A 21 17.82 9.81 28.38
C ALA A 21 17.93 11.29 27.90
N SER A 22 18.53 12.19 28.68
CA SER A 22 18.81 13.58 28.29
C SER A 22 19.90 13.75 27.21
N SER A 23 20.63 12.68 26.86
CA SER A 23 21.81 12.76 25.98
C SER A 23 21.54 12.61 24.48
N ALA A 24 20.29 12.37 24.07
CA ALA A 24 19.89 12.13 22.69
C ALA A 24 19.09 13.29 22.05
N GLN A 25 18.92 14.43 22.71
CA GLN A 25 18.36 15.63 22.07
C GLN A 25 19.47 16.42 21.34
N GLY A 26 19.57 16.25 20.03
CA GLY A 26 20.47 17.02 19.17
C GLY A 26 21.92 16.53 19.13
N ARG A 27 22.16 15.23 19.39
CA ARG A 27 23.51 14.65 19.39
C ARG A 27 24.13 14.73 17.99
N ASN A 28 25.30 15.35 17.88
CA ASN A 28 26.06 15.40 16.62
C ASN A 28 26.81 14.08 16.40
N LEU A 29 26.53 13.40 15.27
CA LEU A 29 27.16 12.14 14.91
C LEU A 29 28.47 12.33 14.13
N ASP A 30 28.83 13.55 13.73
CA ASP A 30 30.06 13.82 12.98
C ASP A 30 31.34 13.63 13.79
N THR A 31 31.24 13.71 15.12
CA THR A 31 32.40 13.67 16.04
C THR A 31 32.66 12.28 16.64
N ALA A 32 32.07 11.21 16.09
CA ALA A 32 32.18 9.85 16.63
C ALA A 32 33.25 8.99 15.93
N SER A 33 33.81 8.04 16.69
CA SER A 33 35.01 7.21 16.40
C SER A 33 34.99 6.43 15.05
N PRO A 34 36.16 5.97 14.54
CA PRO A 34 36.32 5.43 13.17
C PRO A 34 35.66 4.06 12.88
N ASP A 35 35.30 3.27 13.89
CA ASP A 35 34.88 1.85 13.73
C ASP A 35 33.38 1.67 13.42
N GLY A 36 32.74 2.69 12.85
CA GLY A 36 31.30 2.76 12.66
C GLY A 36 30.64 3.56 13.78
N LYS A 37 29.81 4.53 13.39
CA LYS A 37 29.16 5.46 14.30
C LYS A 37 27.97 4.76 14.99
N VAL A 38 28.27 3.86 15.92
CA VAL A 38 27.27 3.15 16.74
C VAL A 38 26.92 4.02 17.95
N PHE A 39 25.64 4.32 18.13
CA PHE A 39 25.13 5.12 19.23
C PHE A 39 24.02 4.39 19.96
N ALA A 40 24.20 4.15 21.26
CA ALA A 40 23.09 3.78 22.12
C ALA A 40 22.16 5.00 22.30
N GLY A 41 20.86 4.78 22.16
CA GLY A 41 19.80 5.74 22.44
C GLY A 41 18.75 5.14 23.37
N GLU A 42 18.09 6.01 24.12
CA GLU A 42 16.95 5.70 24.99
C GLU A 42 15.85 6.72 24.68
N LEU A 43 14.61 6.25 24.54
CA LEU A 43 13.48 7.14 24.29
C LEU A 43 13.00 7.74 25.61
N ALA A 44 12.95 9.07 25.66
CA ALA A 44 12.67 9.83 26.87
C ALA A 44 11.19 9.80 27.29
N ALA A 45 10.26 9.58 26.36
CA ALA A 45 8.82 9.46 26.59
C ALA A 45 8.15 8.72 25.42
N GLU A 46 6.92 8.21 25.61
CA GLU A 46 6.14 7.38 24.65
C GLU A 46 6.04 8.00 23.24
N THR A 47 6.08 9.33 23.14
CA THR A 47 5.89 10.09 21.89
C THR A 47 7.05 10.99 21.50
N ALA A 48 8.14 11.05 22.29
CA ALA A 48 9.24 11.98 22.03
C ALA A 48 10.39 11.27 21.29
N PRO A 49 10.74 11.67 20.05
CA PRO A 49 11.82 11.04 19.31
C PRO A 49 13.19 11.35 19.93
N ALA A 50 14.11 10.40 19.81
CA ALA A 50 15.53 10.67 19.96
C ALA A 50 16.06 11.36 18.70
N ILE A 51 16.76 12.49 18.85
CA ILE A 51 17.12 13.38 17.73
C ILE A 51 18.64 13.42 17.55
N PHE A 52 19.10 12.99 16.39
CA PHE A 52 20.50 13.03 16.01
C PHE A 52 20.69 13.99 14.82
N ARG A 53 21.88 14.59 14.72
CA ARG A 53 22.27 15.42 13.58
C ARG A 53 23.56 14.88 12.98
N LEU A 54 23.65 14.81 11.66
CA LEU A 54 24.87 14.43 10.96
C LEU A 54 25.04 15.27 9.68
N SER A 55 26.28 15.49 9.29
CA SER A 55 26.63 16.08 7.99
C SER A 55 26.81 14.96 6.98
N LEU A 56 26.08 15.04 5.86
CA LEU A 56 26.18 14.12 4.75
C LEU A 56 26.87 14.83 3.57
N PRO A 57 28.16 14.52 3.31
CA PRO A 57 28.92 15.10 2.21
C PRO A 57 28.27 14.91 0.85
N ALA A 58 28.65 15.75 -0.11
CA ALA A 58 28.23 15.61 -1.49
C ALA A 58 28.75 14.28 -2.08
N ARG A 59 27.90 13.62 -2.86
CA ARG A 59 28.14 12.34 -3.53
C ARG A 59 28.48 11.20 -2.58
N GLN A 60 27.83 11.15 -1.42
CA GLN A 60 27.99 10.07 -0.45
C GLN A 60 26.66 9.42 -0.11
N GLY A 61 26.68 8.09 -0.05
CA GLY A 61 25.60 7.26 0.48
C GLY A 61 25.88 6.85 1.93
N ILE A 62 24.84 6.88 2.76
CA ILE A 62 24.87 6.30 4.11
C ILE A 62 23.64 5.42 4.33
N GLU A 63 23.79 4.44 5.20
CA GLU A 63 22.73 3.61 5.72
C GLU A 63 22.62 3.85 7.23
N LEU A 64 21.41 4.13 7.68
CA LEU A 64 21.03 4.31 9.06
C LEU A 64 20.27 3.06 9.50
N GLU A 65 20.75 2.37 10.52
CA GLU A 65 20.05 1.23 11.11
C GLU A 65 19.76 1.50 12.59
N ALA A 66 18.50 1.40 12.99
CA ALA A 66 18.10 1.43 14.40
C ALA A 66 17.84 0.00 14.85
N LEU A 67 18.85 -0.60 15.49
CA LEU A 67 18.77 -1.96 15.97
C LEU A 67 17.99 -1.99 17.30
N PRO A 68 16.98 -2.86 17.42
CA PRO A 68 16.19 -2.97 18.63
C PRO A 68 17.02 -3.54 19.79
N VAL A 69 16.76 -3.08 21.02
CA VAL A 69 17.30 -3.68 22.25
C VAL A 69 16.15 -4.13 23.14
N GLY A 70 16.04 -5.44 23.35
CA GLY A 70 14.91 -6.03 24.07
C GLY A 70 13.69 -6.15 23.16
N SER A 71 12.53 -5.70 23.65
CA SER A 71 11.25 -5.75 22.91
C SER A 71 10.95 -4.45 22.15
N SER A 72 11.98 -3.68 21.78
CA SER A 72 11.77 -2.40 21.11
C SER A 72 11.47 -2.57 19.62
N ASP A 73 10.57 -1.75 19.07
CA ASP A 73 10.24 -1.61 17.66
C ASP A 73 10.50 -0.16 17.18
N PRO A 74 11.77 0.18 16.84
CA PRO A 74 12.16 1.52 16.44
C PRO A 74 11.75 1.87 15.00
N GLN A 75 11.29 3.11 14.81
CA GLN A 75 11.10 3.76 13.51
C GLN A 75 12.15 4.86 13.30
N ILE A 76 12.66 5.00 12.06
CA ILE A 76 13.53 6.11 11.65
C ILE A 76 12.78 7.08 10.74
N LYS A 77 12.85 8.38 11.04
CA LYS A 77 12.50 9.47 10.13
C LYS A 77 13.70 10.39 9.91
N VAL A 78 13.95 10.78 8.68
CA VAL A 78 15.09 11.64 8.31
C VAL A 78 14.57 12.93 7.70
N PHE A 79 15.13 14.06 8.10
CA PHE A 79 14.77 15.39 7.60
C PHE A 79 16.02 16.13 7.11
N GLU A 80 15.88 16.97 6.08
CA GLU A 80 16.93 17.92 5.71
C GLU A 80 16.88 19.13 6.64
N GLY A 81 17.98 19.41 7.35
CA GLY A 81 18.06 20.52 8.31
C GLY A 81 16.90 20.50 9.32
N ASP A 82 16.17 21.62 9.38
CA ASP A 82 14.99 21.78 10.24
C ASP A 82 13.65 21.63 9.47
N SER A 83 13.68 21.02 8.29
CA SER A 83 12.48 20.71 7.49
C SER A 83 11.46 19.90 8.31
N ARG A 84 10.17 20.16 8.09
CA ARG A 84 9.07 19.38 8.68
C ARG A 84 8.64 18.21 7.80
N THR A 85 9.08 18.15 6.56
CA THR A 85 8.79 17.05 5.63
C THR A 85 9.97 16.08 5.65
N PRO A 86 9.76 14.78 5.92
CA PRO A 86 10.84 13.81 5.90
C PRO A 86 11.38 13.62 4.48
N LEU A 87 12.71 13.43 4.38
CA LEU A 87 13.39 12.96 3.18
C LEU A 87 13.18 11.45 2.96
N ALA A 88 13.08 10.70 4.06
CA ALA A 88 12.87 9.27 4.08
C ALA A 88 12.36 8.84 5.46
N GLU A 89 11.55 7.79 5.50
CA GLU A 89 11.12 7.14 6.73
C GLU A 89 11.04 5.63 6.51
N ASN A 90 11.37 4.86 7.54
CA ASN A 90 11.20 3.41 7.54
C ASN A 90 11.17 2.91 8.99
N ASP A 91 10.23 2.01 9.30
CA ASP A 91 10.08 1.33 10.58
C ASP A 91 10.65 -0.09 10.59
N ASP A 92 10.60 -0.82 9.48
CA ASP A 92 11.03 -2.22 9.45
C ASP A 92 12.06 -2.54 8.39
N ARG A 93 12.99 -3.42 8.76
CA ARG A 93 13.86 -4.15 7.83
C ARG A 93 13.26 -5.55 7.68
N PRO A 94 13.16 -6.10 6.47
CA PRO A 94 12.39 -7.32 6.30
C PRO A 94 12.85 -8.50 7.15
N GLY A 95 11.87 -9.18 7.75
CA GLY A 95 12.07 -10.27 8.71
C GLY A 95 12.57 -9.84 10.09
N THR A 96 12.63 -8.53 10.38
CA THR A 96 13.12 -7.97 11.64
C THR A 96 12.34 -6.72 12.04
N VAL A 97 12.37 -6.35 13.32
CA VAL A 97 11.80 -5.08 13.83
C VAL A 97 12.84 -3.96 13.86
N ALA A 98 13.84 -4.01 12.97
CA ALA A 98 14.92 -3.02 12.95
C ALA A 98 14.68 -2.01 11.83
N ALA A 99 14.46 -0.73 12.15
CA ALA A 99 14.35 0.29 11.12
C ALA A 99 15.66 0.47 10.34
N ARG A 100 15.53 0.65 9.01
CA ARG A 100 16.65 0.89 8.09
C ARG A 100 16.31 1.96 7.07
N VAL A 101 17.12 3.01 7.00
CA VAL A 101 17.00 4.09 6.00
C VAL A 101 18.31 4.25 5.24
N ARG A 102 18.27 4.09 3.91
CA ARG A 102 19.38 4.44 3.01
C ARG A 102 19.21 5.87 2.51
N LEU A 103 20.29 6.65 2.56
CA LEU A 103 20.32 8.05 2.11
C LEU A 103 21.44 8.25 1.11
N TRP A 104 21.19 9.11 0.14
CA TRP A 104 22.18 9.61 -0.78
C TRP A 104 22.11 11.12 -0.87
N SER A 105 23.26 11.74 -1.02
CA SER A 105 23.37 13.19 -1.09
C SER A 105 24.08 13.62 -2.35
N GLU A 106 23.38 14.31 -3.26
CA GLU A 106 24.02 14.92 -4.43
C GLU A 106 24.88 16.13 -4.06
N THR A 107 24.41 16.93 -3.11
CA THR A 107 25.07 18.13 -2.59
C THR A 107 25.14 18.07 -1.08
N ALA A 108 26.25 18.53 -0.50
CA ALA A 108 26.49 18.44 0.93
C ALA A 108 25.31 19.04 1.72
N LYS A 109 24.78 18.29 2.69
CA LYS A 109 23.62 18.67 3.49
C LYS A 109 23.78 18.25 4.94
N SER A 110 23.07 18.92 5.84
CA SER A 110 22.88 18.44 7.20
C SER A 110 21.54 17.71 7.28
N VAL A 111 21.52 16.52 7.88
CA VAL A 111 20.29 15.78 8.12
C VAL A 111 20.04 15.63 9.62
N ARG A 112 18.76 15.73 9.98
CA ARG A 112 18.23 15.42 11.31
C ARG A 112 17.59 14.05 11.23
N VAL A 113 18.04 13.13 12.07
CA VAL A 113 17.53 11.76 12.18
C VAL A 113 16.72 11.68 13.46
N GLU A 114 15.47 11.29 13.35
CA GLU A 114 14.58 11.03 14.46
C GLU A 114 14.35 9.53 14.57
N VAL A 115 14.57 8.98 15.77
CA VAL A 115 14.22 7.60 16.10
C VAL A 115 13.08 7.64 17.10
N SER A 116 11.97 6.99 16.79
CA SER A 116 10.76 6.92 17.62
C SER A 116 10.20 5.51 17.68
N SER A 117 9.11 5.30 18.41
CA SER A 117 8.30 4.08 18.35
C SER A 117 7.56 3.99 17.01
N SER A 118 7.41 2.78 16.46
CA SER A 118 6.46 2.55 15.37
C SER A 118 5.02 2.83 15.83
N PRO A 119 4.18 3.52 15.03
CA PRO A 119 2.77 3.78 15.36
C PRO A 119 1.86 2.55 15.20
N SER A 120 2.30 1.52 14.47
CA SER A 120 1.54 0.29 14.16
C SER A 120 2.01 -0.94 14.94
N GLY A 121 3.15 -0.87 15.62
CA GLY A 121 3.71 -1.93 16.46
C GLY A 121 3.28 -1.84 17.93
N PRO A 122 3.64 -2.83 18.78
CA PRO A 122 3.46 -2.71 20.22
C PRO A 122 4.20 -1.46 20.71
N GLU A 123 3.45 -0.54 21.32
CA GLU A 123 3.94 0.73 21.84
C GLU A 123 5.21 0.51 22.68
N LEU A 124 6.29 1.25 22.35
CA LEU A 124 7.50 1.19 23.13
C LEU A 124 7.21 1.64 24.55
N ALA A 125 7.39 0.74 25.52
CA ALA A 125 7.35 1.12 26.93
C ALA A 125 8.35 2.27 27.18
N PRO A 126 8.00 3.28 28.00
CA PRO A 126 8.92 4.32 28.43
C PRO A 126 10.29 3.75 28.84
N GLY A 127 11.37 4.26 28.26
CA GLY A 127 12.72 3.73 28.49
C GLY A 127 13.17 2.62 27.52
N ALA A 128 12.44 2.38 26.43
CA ALA A 128 12.91 1.53 25.34
C ALA A 128 14.24 2.00 24.78
N ARG A 129 15.13 1.04 24.47
CA ARG A 129 16.50 1.28 24.04
C ARG A 129 16.70 0.80 22.61
N PHE A 130 17.60 1.47 21.89
CA PHE A 130 18.01 1.08 20.56
C PHE A 130 19.50 1.37 20.35
N ARG A 131 20.07 0.80 19.30
CA ARG A 131 21.40 1.16 18.80
C ARG A 131 21.26 1.72 17.39
N LEU A 132 21.54 3.01 17.22
CA LEU A 132 21.64 3.63 15.90
C LEU A 132 23.04 3.38 15.33
N VAL A 133 23.11 2.83 14.13
CA VAL A 133 24.35 2.58 13.40
C VAL A 133 24.32 3.41 12.12
N VAL A 134 25.41 4.11 11.83
CA VAL A 134 25.60 4.79 10.54
C VAL A 134 26.71 4.09 9.77
N LEU A 135 26.37 3.51 8.63
CA LEU A 135 27.28 2.78 7.76
C LEU A 135 27.45 3.53 6.43
N PRO A 136 28.65 3.59 5.84
CA PRO A 136 28.79 4.01 4.45
C PRO A 136 28.12 2.97 3.52
N THR A 137 27.50 3.43 2.44
CA THR A 137 26.91 2.58 1.40
C THR A 137 27.17 3.19 0.01
N ASP A 138 27.17 2.34 -1.01
CA ASP A 138 27.20 2.72 -2.42
C ASP A 138 25.79 2.99 -2.99
N TYR A 139 24.75 2.88 -2.16
CA TYR A 139 23.36 3.19 -2.54
C TYR A 139 23.24 4.55 -3.23
N ARG A 140 22.52 4.54 -4.36
CA ARG A 140 22.09 5.72 -5.10
C ARG A 140 20.60 5.60 -5.42
N PRO A 141 19.81 6.66 -5.25
CA PRO A 141 18.43 6.69 -5.66
C PRO A 141 18.37 6.42 -7.15
N VAL A 142 17.57 5.43 -7.54
CA VAL A 142 17.25 5.21 -8.94
C VAL A 142 16.34 6.37 -9.36
N ALA A 143 16.78 7.15 -10.35
CA ALA A 143 15.98 8.26 -10.84
C ALA A 143 14.63 7.73 -11.35
N PRO A 144 13.50 8.42 -11.08
CA PRO A 144 12.21 7.98 -11.58
C PRO A 144 12.21 7.83 -13.09
N GLN A 145 11.70 6.70 -13.58
CA GLN A 145 11.70 6.39 -15.00
C GLN A 145 10.36 6.75 -15.65
N ALA A 146 10.39 7.40 -16.81
CA ALA A 146 9.17 7.68 -17.56
C ALA A 146 8.58 6.38 -18.16
N ILE A 147 7.27 6.19 -18.03
CA ILE A 147 6.51 5.09 -18.62
C ILE A 147 5.62 5.66 -19.73
N ALA A 148 5.64 4.97 -20.88
CA ALA A 148 4.72 5.20 -21.98
C ALA A 148 3.69 4.05 -22.05
N PRO A 149 2.54 4.28 -22.70
CA PRO A 149 1.58 3.21 -22.96
C PRO A 149 2.23 2.08 -23.80
N GLY A 150 2.00 0.84 -23.40
CA GLY A 150 2.59 -0.35 -24.02
C GLY A 150 4.02 -0.64 -23.56
N ALA A 151 4.56 0.08 -22.58
CA ALA A 151 5.90 -0.17 -22.07
C ALA A 151 5.97 -1.47 -21.25
N THR A 152 7.06 -2.20 -21.43
CA THR A 152 7.47 -3.31 -20.57
C THR A 152 8.87 -3.02 -20.05
N LEU A 153 9.04 -2.98 -18.74
CA LEU A 153 10.28 -2.64 -18.04
C LEU A 153 10.66 -3.78 -17.11
N ALA A 154 11.93 -4.18 -17.13
CA ALA A 154 12.46 -5.15 -16.17
C ALA A 154 13.34 -4.43 -15.15
N GLY A 155 13.38 -4.94 -13.94
CA GLY A 155 14.28 -4.44 -12.90
C GLY A 155 14.38 -5.40 -11.72
N GLU A 156 15.03 -4.93 -10.67
CA GLU A 156 15.17 -5.65 -9.40
C GLU A 156 14.67 -4.74 -8.28
N LEU A 157 13.92 -5.33 -7.36
CA LEU A 157 13.53 -4.74 -6.08
C LEU A 157 14.32 -5.44 -4.98
N GLU A 158 14.93 -4.64 -4.12
CA GLU A 158 15.46 -5.14 -2.86
C GLU A 158 14.40 -4.98 -1.77
N ALA A 159 14.53 -5.80 -0.73
CA ALA A 159 13.72 -5.73 0.47
C ALA A 159 13.70 -4.30 1.06
N GLY A 160 12.54 -3.64 1.02
CA GLY A 160 12.33 -2.26 1.48
C GLY A 160 12.83 -1.17 0.52
N ASP A 161 13.22 -1.52 -0.71
CA ASP A 161 13.46 -0.54 -1.78
C ASP A 161 12.17 -0.23 -2.54
N GLU A 162 12.15 0.95 -3.15
CA GLU A 162 11.15 1.32 -4.14
C GLU A 162 11.77 1.58 -5.52
N ARG A 163 10.93 1.49 -6.55
CA ARG A 163 11.19 1.95 -7.91
C ARG A 163 10.08 2.90 -8.31
N LEU A 164 10.46 4.12 -8.66
CA LEU A 164 9.52 5.16 -9.04
C LEU A 164 9.44 5.29 -10.54
N PHE A 165 8.23 5.48 -11.02
CA PHE A 165 7.94 5.68 -12.43
C PHE A 165 7.01 6.88 -12.63
N HIS A 166 7.16 7.60 -13.73
CA HIS A 166 6.31 8.75 -14.07
C HIS A 166 5.50 8.46 -15.32
N PHE A 167 4.21 8.77 -15.27
CA PHE A 167 3.35 8.72 -16.45
C PHE A 167 2.46 9.98 -16.52
N GLN A 168 1.97 10.28 -17.72
CA GLN A 168 1.00 11.35 -17.93
C GLN A 168 -0.38 10.73 -18.07
N GLY A 169 -1.31 11.18 -17.23
CA GLY A 169 -2.69 10.76 -17.27
C GLY A 169 -3.58 11.81 -17.93
N GLU A 170 -4.56 11.37 -18.70
CA GLU A 170 -5.68 12.21 -19.18
C GLU A 170 -6.95 11.88 -18.38
N ALA A 171 -7.73 12.89 -17.98
CA ALA A 171 -8.94 12.67 -17.19
C ALA A 171 -9.88 11.63 -17.84
N GLY A 172 -10.23 10.58 -17.08
CA GLY A 172 -11.08 9.48 -17.55
C GLY A 172 -10.35 8.35 -18.28
N GLN A 173 -9.07 8.51 -18.62
CA GLN A 173 -8.21 7.44 -19.13
C GLN A 173 -7.99 6.37 -18.06
N VAL A 174 -7.90 5.10 -18.47
CA VAL A 174 -7.64 3.98 -17.56
C VAL A 174 -6.28 3.39 -17.90
N TRP A 175 -5.35 3.47 -16.95
CA TRP A 175 -4.08 2.76 -17.01
C TRP A 175 -4.23 1.40 -16.33
N VAL A 176 -3.61 0.38 -16.90
CA VAL A 176 -3.45 -0.94 -16.29
C VAL A 176 -1.96 -1.20 -16.16
N PHE A 177 -1.50 -1.28 -14.92
CA PHE A 177 -0.14 -1.63 -14.57
C PHE A 177 -0.15 -3.07 -14.07
N ALA A 178 0.78 -3.90 -14.53
CA ALA A 178 1.00 -5.23 -13.98
C ALA A 178 2.47 -5.38 -13.62
N LEU A 179 2.75 -5.73 -12.38
CA LEU A 179 4.08 -5.95 -11.85
C LEU A 179 4.22 -7.43 -11.51
N ALA A 180 4.90 -8.16 -12.40
CA ALA A 180 5.03 -9.60 -12.31
C ALA A 180 6.41 -10.01 -11.80
N ALA A 181 6.46 -11.03 -10.95
CA ALA A 181 7.70 -11.64 -10.47
C ALA A 181 8.03 -12.89 -11.31
N PRO A 182 9.17 -12.97 -12.03
CA PRO A 182 9.47 -14.15 -12.85
C PRO A 182 9.72 -15.39 -11.99
N GLU A 183 8.88 -16.42 -12.15
CA GLU A 183 8.99 -17.67 -11.39
C GLU A 183 10.29 -18.45 -11.64
N PRO A 184 10.90 -19.06 -10.61
CA PRO A 184 10.52 -18.97 -9.19
C PRO A 184 11.04 -17.68 -8.55
N SER A 185 10.16 -16.90 -7.90
CA SER A 185 10.55 -15.66 -7.22
C SER A 185 9.95 -15.57 -5.81
N PRO A 186 10.72 -15.15 -4.79
CA PRO A 186 10.16 -14.82 -3.48
C PRO A 186 9.57 -13.40 -3.42
N LEU A 187 9.65 -12.63 -4.52
CA LEU A 187 9.16 -11.25 -4.57
C LEU A 187 7.64 -11.23 -4.42
N ASP A 188 7.18 -10.40 -3.49
CA ASP A 188 5.77 -10.07 -3.27
C ASP A 188 5.60 -8.58 -3.61
N PRO A 189 5.26 -8.24 -4.86
CA PRO A 189 5.26 -6.89 -5.40
C PRO A 189 4.01 -6.09 -5.01
N VAL A 190 4.18 -4.79 -4.76
CA VAL A 190 3.08 -3.88 -4.45
C VAL A 190 3.17 -2.64 -5.33
N LEU A 191 2.02 -2.16 -5.83
CA LEU A 191 1.91 -0.96 -6.66
C LEU A 191 1.07 0.14 -5.99
N ASP A 192 1.61 1.36 -5.94
CA ASP A 192 0.89 2.57 -5.50
C ASP A 192 0.94 3.68 -6.54
N VAL A 193 -0.14 4.46 -6.66
CA VAL A 193 -0.18 5.66 -7.52
C VAL A 193 -0.39 6.93 -6.70
N PHE A 194 0.43 7.94 -6.98
CA PHE A 194 0.37 9.29 -6.40
C PHE A 194 0.14 10.34 -7.49
N ALA A 195 -0.55 11.43 -7.14
CA ALA A 195 -0.59 12.61 -8.00
C ALA A 195 0.75 13.36 -7.97
N GLY A 196 1.13 13.93 -9.11
CA GLY A 196 2.35 14.73 -9.23
C GLY A 196 3.58 13.92 -9.61
N ARG A 197 4.76 14.47 -9.32
CA ARG A 197 6.07 13.89 -9.68
C ARG A 197 6.82 13.27 -8.49
N THR A 198 6.17 13.19 -7.34
CA THR A 198 6.73 12.65 -6.10
C THR A 198 5.81 11.55 -5.57
N ALA A 199 6.39 10.52 -4.94
CA ALA A 199 5.64 9.49 -4.22
C ALA A 199 5.32 9.98 -2.79
N THR A 200 4.66 11.14 -2.69
CA THR A 200 4.36 11.78 -1.41
C THR A 200 2.89 12.19 -1.37
N GLY A 201 2.20 11.90 -0.26
CA GLY A 201 0.80 12.27 -0.07
C GLY A 201 -0.12 11.05 -0.06
N GLU A 202 -1.40 11.29 -0.34
CA GLU A 202 -2.43 10.25 -0.39
C GLU A 202 -2.23 9.31 -1.59
N VAL A 203 -2.33 8.01 -1.33
CA VAL A 203 -2.34 6.98 -2.37
C VAL A 203 -3.69 7.02 -3.10
N LEU A 204 -3.66 7.24 -4.41
CA LEU A 204 -4.85 7.38 -5.27
C LEU A 204 -5.33 6.05 -5.86
N GLY A 205 -4.52 5.01 -5.76
CA GLY A 205 -4.81 3.65 -6.19
C GLY A 205 -3.70 2.73 -5.69
N ASN A 206 -4.09 1.58 -5.17
CA ASN A 206 -3.23 0.53 -4.61
C ASN A 206 -3.80 -0.83 -5.03
N ASP A 207 -2.93 -1.78 -5.31
CA ASP A 207 -3.28 -3.18 -5.52
C ASP A 207 -2.09 -4.06 -5.13
N ASP A 208 -2.37 -5.06 -4.29
CA ASP A 208 -1.43 -6.05 -3.75
C ASP A 208 -1.77 -7.50 -4.12
N ASP A 209 -2.99 -7.83 -4.59
CA ASP A 209 -3.41 -9.22 -4.89
C ASP A 209 -4.21 -9.41 -6.22
N GLY A 210 -4.35 -8.37 -7.06
CA GLY A 210 -5.25 -8.38 -8.23
C GLY A 210 -4.80 -9.13 -9.49
N GLY A 211 -3.64 -9.81 -9.48
CA GLY A 211 -3.04 -10.49 -10.66
C GLY A 211 -3.28 -12.01 -10.75
N GLY A 212 -3.67 -12.66 -9.66
CA GLY A 212 -3.52 -14.11 -9.48
C GLY A 212 -2.08 -14.46 -9.06
N ASP A 213 -1.93 -15.24 -8.00
CA ASP A 213 -0.67 -15.42 -7.25
C ASP A 213 -0.02 -14.08 -6.82
N LEU A 214 1.28 -14.08 -6.46
CA LEU A 214 2.05 -12.92 -5.95
C LEU A 214 2.31 -11.84 -7.03
N ASP A 215 1.39 -11.58 -7.95
CA ASP A 215 1.54 -10.54 -8.99
C ASP A 215 0.55 -9.39 -8.73
N ALA A 216 1.03 -8.14 -8.76
CA ALA A 216 0.18 -6.95 -8.56
C ALA A 216 -0.36 -6.41 -9.89
N ARG A 217 -1.67 -6.12 -9.99
CA ARG A 217 -2.32 -5.63 -11.22
C ARG A 217 -3.24 -4.42 -11.01
N LEU A 218 -2.63 -3.26 -10.83
CA LEU A 218 -3.36 -2.02 -10.58
C LEU A 218 -4.08 -1.47 -11.83
N ARG A 219 -5.41 -1.36 -11.76
CA ARG A 219 -6.25 -0.61 -12.71
C ARG A 219 -6.54 0.79 -12.17
N PHE A 220 -5.90 1.79 -12.76
CA PHE A 220 -6.00 3.19 -12.33
C PHE A 220 -6.79 4.06 -13.32
N ARG A 221 -7.97 4.54 -12.92
CA ARG A 221 -8.73 5.55 -13.67
C ARG A 221 -8.24 6.95 -13.28
N VAL A 222 -7.69 7.66 -14.25
CA VAL A 222 -7.11 9.00 -14.04
C VAL A 222 -8.21 10.00 -13.64
N PRO A 223 -8.17 10.57 -12.43
CA PRO A 223 -9.21 11.49 -11.97
C PRO A 223 -9.09 12.89 -12.61
N ARG A 224 -7.88 13.34 -12.93
CA ARG A 224 -7.61 14.66 -13.54
C ARG A 224 -6.43 14.58 -14.50
N THR A 225 -6.46 15.34 -15.58
CA THR A 225 -5.31 15.40 -16.50
C THR A 225 -4.08 15.98 -15.79
N GLY A 226 -2.95 15.28 -15.88
CA GLY A 226 -1.70 15.72 -15.25
C GLY A 226 -0.66 14.61 -15.03
N PRO A 227 0.46 14.95 -14.38
CA PRO A 227 1.50 14.00 -14.04
C PRO A 227 1.12 13.13 -12.84
N TYR A 228 1.54 11.88 -12.90
CA TYR A 228 1.39 10.89 -11.83
C TYR A 228 2.70 10.14 -11.60
N THR A 229 2.86 9.65 -10.37
CA THR A 229 3.98 8.78 -9.97
C THR A 229 3.43 7.40 -9.60
N LEU A 230 3.91 6.35 -10.27
CA LEU A 230 3.70 4.96 -9.89
C LEU A 230 4.90 4.52 -9.05
N ARG A 231 4.65 3.97 -7.87
CA ARG A 231 5.66 3.36 -7.00
C ARG A 231 5.49 1.85 -7.05
N ALA A 232 6.57 1.15 -7.39
CA ALA A 232 6.70 -0.28 -7.20
C ALA A 232 7.55 -0.54 -5.94
N THR A 233 7.05 -1.36 -5.04
CA THR A 233 7.73 -1.81 -3.83
C THR A 233 7.50 -3.31 -3.64
N SER A 234 7.96 -3.87 -2.52
CA SER A 234 7.65 -5.23 -2.12
C SER A 234 7.16 -5.31 -0.67
N ALA A 235 6.40 -6.36 -0.35
CA ALA A 235 6.00 -6.73 1.02
C ALA A 235 7.16 -7.37 1.81
N GLY A 236 8.36 -6.79 1.69
CA GLY A 236 9.55 -7.21 2.44
C GLY A 236 10.44 -8.24 1.75
N ASN A 237 10.16 -8.67 0.53
CA ASN A 237 11.02 -9.60 -0.18
C ASN A 237 11.82 -8.92 -1.30
N SER A 238 12.95 -9.51 -1.70
CA SER A 238 13.75 -9.05 -2.86
C SER A 238 13.47 -9.94 -4.07
N GLY A 239 13.59 -9.39 -5.28
CA GLY A 239 13.58 -10.18 -6.50
C GLY A 239 13.53 -9.35 -7.76
N ALA A 240 13.69 -10.03 -8.89
CA ALA A 240 13.49 -9.43 -10.20
C ALA A 240 11.99 -9.20 -10.44
N TYR A 241 11.65 -8.16 -11.21
CA TYR A 241 10.28 -7.88 -11.63
C TYR A 241 10.22 -7.51 -13.11
N GLN A 242 9.04 -7.69 -13.69
CA GLN A 242 8.65 -7.13 -14.97
C GLN A 242 7.39 -6.28 -14.80
N LEU A 243 7.52 -4.98 -15.03
CA LEU A 243 6.42 -4.03 -15.06
C LEU A 243 5.91 -3.86 -16.49
N SER A 244 4.63 -4.09 -16.71
CA SER A 244 3.93 -3.70 -17.93
C SER A 244 2.95 -2.56 -17.65
N ALA A 245 2.81 -1.65 -18.60
CA ALA A 245 1.92 -0.52 -18.49
C ALA A 245 1.14 -0.35 -19.79
N THR A 246 -0.19 -0.44 -19.72
CA THR A 246 -1.07 -0.28 -20.88
C THR A 246 -2.13 0.76 -20.60
N ILE A 247 -2.57 1.47 -21.64
CA ILE A 247 -3.82 2.21 -21.58
C ILE A 247 -4.90 1.28 -22.09
N GLN A 248 -5.95 1.13 -21.31
CA GLN A 248 -7.18 0.57 -21.83
C GLN A 248 -7.82 1.63 -22.72
N ASP A 249 -7.77 1.41 -24.04
CA ASP A 249 -8.30 2.34 -25.03
C ASP A 249 -9.75 2.73 -24.70
N ALA A 250 -10.00 4.03 -24.55
CA ALA A 250 -11.36 4.56 -24.39
C ALA A 250 -12.25 4.32 -25.63
N ALA A 251 -11.66 3.89 -26.76
CA ALA A 251 -12.39 3.44 -27.95
C ALA A 251 -13.05 2.07 -27.74
N ALA A 252 -12.57 1.28 -26.78
CA ALA A 252 -13.41 0.33 -26.07
C ALA A 252 -13.96 1.05 -24.84
N ALA A 253 -14.89 1.99 -25.05
CA ALA A 253 -15.83 2.33 -24.00
C ALA A 253 -16.27 0.98 -23.41
N PRO A 254 -16.17 0.73 -22.09
CA PRO A 254 -16.64 -0.53 -21.53
C PRO A 254 -18.01 -0.73 -22.13
N ALA A 255 -18.21 -1.87 -22.81
CA ALA A 255 -19.47 -2.15 -23.49
C ALA A 255 -20.56 -1.70 -22.54
N PRO A 256 -21.40 -0.71 -22.94
CA PRO A 256 -22.17 0.09 -22.00
C PRO A 256 -22.75 -0.83 -20.93
N ASN A 257 -22.46 -0.58 -19.64
CA ASN A 257 -22.88 -1.43 -18.51
C ASN A 257 -24.22 -2.08 -18.84
N PRO A 258 -24.30 -3.43 -18.90
CA PRO A 258 -25.47 -4.08 -19.43
C PRO A 258 -26.73 -3.60 -18.71
N VAL A 259 -27.79 -3.46 -19.50
CA VAL A 259 -29.03 -2.86 -19.04
C VAL A 259 -29.94 -3.94 -18.48
N LEU A 260 -30.26 -3.86 -17.20
CA LEU A 260 -31.23 -4.72 -16.57
C LEU A 260 -32.65 -4.18 -16.82
N GLU A 261 -33.49 -5.02 -17.38
CA GLU A 261 -34.93 -4.78 -17.55
C GLU A 261 -35.69 -5.38 -16.36
N LEU A 262 -36.82 -4.76 -16.00
CA LEU A 262 -37.70 -5.30 -14.95
C LEU A 262 -38.19 -6.70 -15.30
N ASP A 263 -38.16 -7.57 -14.30
CA ASP A 263 -38.68 -8.94 -14.29
C ASP A 263 -38.10 -9.84 -15.40
N ARG A 264 -36.91 -9.48 -15.91
CA ARG A 264 -36.21 -10.23 -16.94
C ARG A 264 -34.87 -10.73 -16.44
N ALA A 265 -34.71 -12.05 -16.38
CA ALA A 265 -33.43 -12.68 -16.11
C ALA A 265 -32.45 -12.39 -17.26
N GLN A 266 -31.22 -12.06 -16.88
CA GLN A 266 -30.11 -11.82 -17.79
C GLN A 266 -28.92 -12.69 -17.38
N ALA A 267 -28.41 -13.47 -18.34
CA ALA A 267 -27.23 -14.29 -18.14
C ALA A 267 -25.94 -13.44 -18.11
N GLY A 268 -24.99 -13.89 -17.31
CA GLY A 268 -23.63 -13.37 -17.23
C GLY A 268 -22.63 -14.49 -16.97
N THR A 269 -21.34 -14.14 -17.06
CA THR A 269 -20.23 -15.05 -16.79
C THR A 269 -19.09 -14.23 -16.20
N PHE A 270 -18.50 -14.72 -15.11
CA PHE A 270 -17.23 -14.22 -14.59
C PHE A 270 -16.08 -15.05 -15.14
N SER A 271 -14.93 -14.42 -15.29
CA SER A 271 -13.65 -15.04 -15.66
C SER A 271 -12.52 -14.25 -15.03
N ASP A 272 -11.28 -14.75 -15.11
CA ASP A 272 -10.10 -14.02 -14.65
C ASP A 272 -9.98 -12.62 -15.26
N GLU A 273 -10.38 -12.48 -16.53
CA GLU A 273 -10.34 -11.20 -17.24
C GLU A 273 -11.51 -10.25 -16.86
N ALA A 274 -12.59 -10.80 -16.31
CA ALA A 274 -13.82 -10.10 -15.93
C ALA A 274 -14.40 -10.66 -14.62
N PRO A 275 -13.72 -10.44 -13.47
CA PRO A 275 -14.10 -11.04 -12.18
C PRO A 275 -15.34 -10.39 -11.57
N GLU A 276 -15.70 -9.19 -12.02
CA GLU A 276 -16.91 -8.46 -11.62
C GLU A 276 -17.60 -7.86 -12.84
N ARG A 277 -18.89 -7.53 -12.68
CA ARG A 277 -19.69 -6.91 -13.73
C ARG A 277 -20.59 -5.81 -13.19
N LEU A 278 -20.50 -4.63 -13.81
CA LEU A 278 -21.35 -3.48 -13.52
C LEU A 278 -22.54 -3.41 -14.46
N TYR A 279 -23.72 -3.27 -13.88
CA TYR A 279 -25.01 -3.13 -14.56
C TYR A 279 -25.63 -1.76 -14.28
N ARG A 280 -26.56 -1.37 -15.16
CA ARG A 280 -27.44 -0.21 -14.94
C ARG A 280 -28.89 -0.59 -15.15
N LEU A 281 -29.79 0.18 -14.54
CA LEU A 281 -31.23 0.03 -14.75
C LEU A 281 -31.63 0.54 -16.15
N SER A 282 -32.60 -0.12 -16.78
CA SER A 282 -33.22 0.39 -18.02
C SER A 282 -33.98 1.70 -17.79
N PRO A 283 -34.19 2.52 -18.85
CA PRO A 283 -35.02 3.71 -18.73
C PRO A 283 -36.42 3.42 -18.17
N ALA A 284 -37.01 2.28 -18.55
CA ALA A 284 -38.32 1.85 -18.05
C ALA A 284 -38.26 1.47 -16.56
N ALA A 285 -37.24 0.73 -16.14
CA ALA A 285 -37.00 0.41 -14.73
C ALA A 285 -36.82 1.67 -13.89
N ARG A 286 -35.97 2.62 -14.34
CA ARG A 286 -35.77 3.90 -13.64
C ARG A 286 -37.06 4.71 -13.55
N ALA A 287 -37.84 4.80 -14.62
CA ALA A 287 -39.12 5.51 -14.61
C ALA A 287 -40.12 4.88 -13.64
N ARG A 288 -40.08 3.55 -13.48
CA ARG A 288 -40.92 2.82 -12.52
C ARG A 288 -40.49 3.07 -11.07
N PHE A 289 -39.19 2.97 -10.77
CA PHE A 289 -38.67 3.21 -9.41
C PHE A 289 -38.68 4.67 -8.99
N ALA A 290 -38.68 5.62 -9.94
CA ALA A 290 -38.89 7.04 -9.65
C ALA A 290 -40.28 7.33 -9.06
N GLN A 291 -41.22 6.37 -9.13
CA GLN A 291 -42.54 6.44 -8.47
C GLN A 291 -42.50 5.90 -7.03
N GLY A 292 -41.33 5.45 -6.55
CA GLY A 292 -41.13 4.83 -5.24
C GLY A 292 -41.28 3.29 -5.26
N GLY A 293 -41.03 2.67 -4.10
CA GLY A 293 -41.05 1.22 -3.89
C GLY A 293 -39.64 0.61 -3.77
N SER A 294 -39.59 -0.71 -3.63
CA SER A 294 -38.34 -1.43 -3.39
C SER A 294 -37.79 -2.04 -4.68
N LEU A 295 -36.50 -1.85 -4.95
CA LEU A 295 -35.75 -2.60 -5.97
C LEU A 295 -35.21 -3.87 -5.32
N THR A 296 -35.62 -5.02 -5.84
CA THR A 296 -35.05 -6.32 -5.49
C THR A 296 -34.14 -6.77 -6.61
N ILE A 297 -32.89 -7.08 -6.28
CA ILE A 297 -31.87 -7.61 -7.19
C ILE A 297 -31.59 -9.03 -6.75
N ARG A 298 -31.78 -9.99 -7.66
CA ARG A 298 -31.49 -11.39 -7.40
C ARG A 298 -30.43 -11.88 -8.36
N MET A 299 -29.41 -12.55 -7.84
CA MET A 299 -28.39 -13.23 -8.63
C MET A 299 -28.33 -14.69 -8.23
N THR A 300 -28.34 -15.59 -9.21
CA THR A 300 -28.33 -17.04 -9.00
C THR A 300 -27.22 -17.65 -9.88
N PRO A 301 -26.39 -18.56 -9.35
CA PRO A 301 -25.41 -19.26 -10.17
C PRO A 301 -26.13 -20.15 -11.19
N ALA A 302 -25.53 -20.33 -12.36
CA ALA A 302 -26.03 -21.31 -13.32
C ALA A 302 -25.85 -22.74 -12.78
N ALA A 303 -26.56 -23.70 -13.38
CA ALA A 303 -26.32 -25.11 -13.08
C ALA A 303 -24.85 -25.47 -13.33
N ASP A 304 -24.24 -26.18 -12.36
CA ASP A 304 -22.82 -26.59 -12.37
C ASP A 304 -21.80 -25.43 -12.31
N SER A 305 -22.24 -24.22 -11.94
CA SER A 305 -21.35 -23.09 -11.68
C SER A 305 -20.92 -23.06 -10.23
N GLU A 306 -19.63 -22.81 -9.98
CA GLU A 306 -19.06 -22.65 -8.63
C GLU A 306 -19.16 -21.20 -8.11
N VAL A 307 -19.91 -20.35 -8.81
CA VAL A 307 -20.07 -18.93 -8.44
C VAL A 307 -20.78 -18.84 -7.10
N ASP A 308 -20.16 -18.15 -6.15
CA ASP A 308 -20.76 -17.73 -4.89
C ASP A 308 -21.23 -16.27 -5.03
N PRO A 309 -22.50 -15.99 -5.36
CA PRO A 309 -22.91 -14.67 -5.82
C PRO A 309 -22.77 -13.60 -4.75
N LEU A 310 -22.20 -12.46 -5.12
CA LEU A 310 -22.26 -11.22 -4.36
C LEU A 310 -22.87 -10.13 -5.23
N VAL A 311 -23.87 -9.44 -4.68
CA VAL A 311 -24.51 -8.29 -5.31
C VAL A 311 -24.33 -7.05 -4.44
N GLU A 312 -23.84 -5.98 -5.05
CA GLU A 312 -23.72 -4.67 -4.43
C GLU A 312 -24.44 -3.61 -5.26
N ALA A 313 -25.04 -2.64 -4.58
CA ALA A 313 -25.63 -1.46 -5.21
C ALA A 313 -24.93 -0.21 -4.73
N GLY A 314 -24.54 0.67 -5.65
CA GLY A 314 -23.68 1.79 -5.33
C GLY A 314 -23.42 2.73 -6.50
N PHE A 315 -22.30 3.44 -6.43
CA PHE A 315 -21.91 4.47 -7.39
C PHE A 315 -20.48 4.30 -7.85
N GLU A 316 -20.24 4.56 -9.13
CA GLU A 316 -18.89 4.81 -9.63
C GLU A 316 -18.41 6.17 -9.12
N THR A 317 -17.27 6.17 -8.44
CA THR A 317 -16.57 7.37 -7.98
C THR A 317 -15.20 7.47 -8.65
N PRO A 318 -14.51 8.63 -8.58
CA PRO A 318 -13.13 8.74 -9.05
C PRO A 318 -12.14 7.80 -8.34
N LEU A 319 -12.48 7.29 -7.16
CA LEU A 319 -11.66 6.38 -6.35
C LEU A 319 -12.09 4.91 -6.50
N GLY A 320 -13.01 4.61 -7.41
CA GLY A 320 -13.57 3.27 -7.60
C GLY A 320 -15.05 3.17 -7.24
N PHE A 321 -15.58 1.95 -7.19
CA PHE A 321 -16.98 1.69 -6.86
C PHE A 321 -17.21 1.84 -5.34
N SER A 322 -18.16 2.70 -4.97
CA SER A 322 -18.62 2.87 -3.59
C SER A 322 -19.96 2.17 -3.40
N ALA A 323 -19.95 1.03 -2.71
CA ALA A 323 -21.16 0.30 -2.36
C ALA A 323 -21.97 1.06 -1.29
N ALA A 324 -23.28 1.18 -1.51
CA ALA A 324 -24.24 1.70 -0.55
C ALA A 324 -25.00 0.57 0.17
N ALA A 325 -25.17 -0.57 -0.50
CA ALA A 325 -25.77 -1.79 0.06
C ALA A 325 -25.15 -3.03 -0.61
N ARG A 326 -25.16 -4.16 0.08
CA ARG A 326 -24.61 -5.45 -0.40
C ARG A 326 -25.37 -6.63 0.16
N ASP A 327 -25.39 -7.74 -0.57
CA ASP A 327 -25.94 -9.02 -0.13
C ASP A 327 -25.29 -10.18 -0.91
N ASP A 328 -24.97 -11.28 -0.22
CA ASP A 328 -24.38 -12.51 -0.75
C ASP A 328 -25.29 -13.74 -0.57
N ASP A 329 -26.00 -13.88 0.57
CA ASP A 329 -26.79 -15.08 0.87
C ASP A 329 -28.28 -14.85 1.25
N GLY A 330 -28.78 -13.62 1.12
CA GLY A 330 -30.16 -13.24 1.51
C GLY A 330 -31.29 -13.89 0.71
N GLY A 331 -31.00 -14.66 -0.35
CA GLY A 331 -31.98 -15.29 -1.25
C GLY A 331 -32.37 -16.74 -0.94
N GLY A 332 -31.64 -17.40 -0.03
CA GLY A 332 -31.74 -18.84 0.24
C GLY A 332 -31.04 -19.69 -0.84
N ALA A 333 -30.33 -20.74 -0.41
CA ALA A 333 -29.27 -21.40 -1.19
C ALA A 333 -28.13 -20.42 -1.57
N LEU A 334 -27.23 -20.80 -2.48
CA LEU A 334 -26.09 -19.98 -2.98
C LEU A 334 -26.56 -18.78 -3.84
N ALA A 335 -27.63 -18.07 -3.47
CA ALA A 335 -28.18 -16.97 -4.27
C ALA A 335 -28.24 -15.68 -3.46
N ALA A 336 -27.67 -14.61 -4.01
CA ALA A 336 -27.77 -13.27 -3.47
C ALA A 336 -29.14 -12.64 -3.78
N ARG A 337 -29.73 -11.95 -2.79
CA ARG A 337 -30.97 -11.18 -2.92
C ARG A 337 -30.88 -9.86 -2.15
N LEU A 338 -30.42 -8.81 -2.83
CA LEU A 338 -30.36 -7.46 -2.30
C LEU A 338 -31.69 -6.72 -2.49
N VAL A 339 -32.25 -6.14 -1.42
CA VAL A 339 -33.45 -5.28 -1.47
C VAL A 339 -33.10 -3.86 -1.06
N ILE A 340 -33.52 -2.88 -1.86
CA ILE A 340 -33.23 -1.46 -1.64
C ILE A 340 -34.54 -0.68 -1.70
N ASP A 341 -34.89 0.02 -0.63
CA ASP A 341 -36.00 0.97 -0.66
C ASP A 341 -35.60 2.22 -1.44
N LEU A 342 -36.31 2.49 -2.54
CA LEU A 342 -36.09 3.65 -3.41
C LEU A 342 -37.15 4.73 -3.20
N THR A 343 -37.92 4.66 -2.13
CA THR A 343 -38.92 5.68 -1.79
C THR A 343 -38.27 7.03 -1.55
N GLY A 344 -38.69 8.04 -2.32
CA GLY A 344 -38.17 9.41 -2.22
C GLY A 344 -36.82 9.65 -2.91
N VAL A 345 -36.30 8.66 -3.65
CA VAL A 345 -35.08 8.81 -4.46
C VAL A 345 -35.40 9.54 -5.77
N ASP A 346 -34.51 10.46 -6.19
CA ASP A 346 -34.70 11.22 -7.42
C ASP A 346 -34.18 10.50 -8.68
N ALA A 347 -34.57 11.01 -9.85
CA ALA A 347 -34.19 10.43 -11.14
C ALA A 347 -32.69 10.49 -11.43
N ALA A 348 -31.99 11.51 -10.94
CA ALA A 348 -30.55 11.68 -11.17
C ALA A 348 -29.74 10.66 -10.35
N TRP A 349 -30.20 10.32 -9.15
CA TRP A 349 -29.66 9.26 -8.33
C TRP A 349 -29.84 7.90 -9.01
N LEU A 350 -31.04 7.60 -9.51
CA LEU A 350 -31.33 6.35 -10.24
C LEU A 350 -30.52 6.20 -11.54
N GLU A 351 -30.19 7.31 -12.19
CA GLU A 351 -29.31 7.31 -13.37
C GLU A 351 -27.85 6.97 -13.01
N ARG A 352 -27.40 7.42 -11.83
CA ARG A 352 -26.05 7.17 -11.32
C ARG A 352 -25.91 5.80 -10.65
N LEU A 353 -27.01 5.20 -10.19
CA LEU A 353 -27.00 3.89 -9.57
C LEU A 353 -26.33 2.85 -10.47
N ARG A 354 -25.50 2.02 -9.85
CA ARG A 354 -24.86 0.86 -10.45
C ARG A 354 -25.10 -0.35 -9.59
N ILE A 355 -25.27 -1.48 -10.24
CA ILE A 355 -25.36 -2.79 -9.61
C ILE A 355 -24.08 -3.53 -9.97
N ARG A 356 -23.26 -3.87 -8.98
CA ARG A 356 -22.06 -4.68 -9.13
C ARG A 356 -22.40 -6.11 -8.78
N ALA A 357 -22.12 -7.02 -9.70
CA ALA A 357 -22.21 -8.46 -9.50
C ALA A 357 -20.79 -9.02 -9.50
N SER A 358 -20.47 -9.88 -8.54
CA SER A 358 -19.20 -10.60 -8.45
C SER A 358 -19.41 -11.98 -7.84
N SER A 359 -18.34 -12.76 -7.77
CA SER A 359 -18.26 -13.99 -6.98
C SER A 359 -17.49 -13.72 -5.68
N VAL A 360 -17.86 -14.33 -4.57
CA VAL A 360 -17.05 -14.34 -3.35
C VAL A 360 -15.91 -15.34 -3.56
N GLY A 361 -14.67 -14.88 -3.43
CA GLY A 361 -13.49 -15.70 -3.71
C GLY A 361 -13.10 -15.73 -5.20
N SER A 362 -12.38 -16.77 -5.62
CA SER A 362 -11.83 -16.93 -6.97
C SER A 362 -12.67 -17.80 -7.90
N ASP A 363 -13.86 -18.21 -7.47
CA ASP A 363 -14.68 -19.15 -8.23
C ASP A 363 -15.43 -18.43 -9.35
N PHE A 364 -15.05 -18.73 -10.60
CA PHE A 364 -15.61 -18.13 -11.81
C PHE A 364 -16.63 -19.04 -12.48
N GLY A 365 -17.57 -18.45 -13.21
CA GLY A 365 -18.59 -19.21 -13.90
C GLY A 365 -19.80 -18.40 -14.32
N ALA A 366 -20.83 -19.10 -14.78
CA ALA A 366 -22.04 -18.49 -15.32
C ALA A 366 -23.06 -18.20 -14.21
N TYR A 367 -23.84 -17.13 -14.39
CA TYR A 367 -24.89 -16.72 -13.46
C TYR A 367 -26.05 -16.09 -14.21
N GLU A 368 -27.19 -15.96 -13.53
CA GLU A 368 -28.33 -15.17 -13.96
C GLU A 368 -28.63 -14.08 -12.93
N ILE A 369 -28.87 -12.86 -13.42
CA ILE A 369 -29.27 -11.71 -12.60
C ILE A 369 -30.63 -11.17 -13.05
N THR A 370 -31.49 -10.82 -12.09
CA THR A 370 -32.83 -10.26 -12.34
C THR A 370 -33.07 -9.07 -11.42
N ILE A 371 -33.81 -8.08 -11.89
CA ILE A 371 -34.37 -7.02 -11.05
C ILE A 371 -35.89 -7.10 -11.02
N SER A 372 -36.50 -6.88 -9.88
CA SER A 372 -37.95 -6.81 -9.72
C SER A 372 -38.32 -5.65 -8.78
N GLN A 373 -39.61 -5.32 -8.76
CA GLN A 373 -40.17 -4.41 -7.78
C GLN A 373 -41.13 -5.18 -6.89
N ASP A 374 -40.85 -5.17 -5.58
CA ASP A 374 -41.70 -5.78 -4.56
C ASP A 374 -42.73 -4.79 -4.00
#